data_AF-A0A1F4V977-F1
#
_entry.id   AF-A0A1F4V977-F1
#
_cell.length_a   1.000
_cell.length_b   1.000
_cell.length_c   1.000
_cell.angle_alpha   90.00
_cell.angle_beta   90.00
_cell.angle_gamma   90.00
#
_symmetry.space_group_name_H-M   'P 1'
#
loop_
_entity.id
_entity.type
_entity.pdbx_description
1 polymer ?
#
loop_
_entity_poly.entity_id
_entity_poly.type
_entity_poly.pdbx_seq_one_letter_code
_entity_poly.pdbx_strand_id
1 'polypeptide(L)'
;MKDMKIRMKTDKQKGNTLIVSLLIAAGVLVFLLVSYYQNQNKSAEEEKMRNNAVNPNVNSDVGDITGMSMSDFVEINGEPAFKSEKKNGREIWVYTFPDEDESTAYYYYFEDGKIASYRIDEFTGTIDSEGWLDN
;
A
#
# COMPACT_ATOMS: atom_id res chain seq x y z
N MET A 1 -34.48 -25.90 -54.18
CA MET A 1 -34.90 -25.71 -52.77
C MET A 1 -33.83 -26.05 -51.72
N LYS A 2 -32.87 -26.97 -51.98
CA LYS A 2 -31.80 -27.30 -51.02
C LYS A 2 -30.78 -26.16 -50.82
N ASP A 3 -30.36 -25.49 -51.89
CA ASP A 3 -29.33 -24.42 -51.81
C ASP A 3 -29.79 -23.18 -51.03
N MET A 4 -31.08 -22.85 -51.09
CA MET A 4 -31.65 -21.71 -50.37
C MET A 4 -31.63 -21.91 -48.85
N LYS A 5 -31.79 -23.17 -48.38
CA LYS A 5 -31.70 -23.51 -46.95
C LYS A 5 -30.27 -23.50 -46.41
N ILE A 6 -29.26 -23.76 -47.25
CA ILE A 6 -27.86 -23.75 -46.85
C ILE A 6 -27.37 -22.31 -46.69
N ARG A 7 -27.66 -21.42 -47.65
CA ARG A 7 -27.31 -19.99 -47.56
C ARG A 7 -27.92 -19.32 -46.32
N MET A 8 -29.19 -19.59 -46.00
CA MET A 8 -29.85 -19.07 -44.80
C MET A 8 -29.20 -19.50 -43.47
N LYS A 9 -28.62 -20.72 -43.40
CA LYS A 9 -27.90 -21.19 -42.20
C LYS A 9 -26.55 -20.50 -42.06
N THR A 10 -25.84 -20.33 -43.17
CA THR A 10 -24.52 -19.67 -43.19
C THR A 10 -24.63 -18.17 -42.83
N ASP A 11 -25.69 -17.49 -43.26
CA ASP A 11 -25.91 -16.07 -42.95
C ASP A 11 -26.29 -15.85 -41.47
N LYS A 12 -27.08 -16.75 -40.86
CA LYS A 12 -27.36 -16.73 -39.40
C LYS A 12 -26.10 -17.00 -38.56
N GLN A 13 -25.24 -17.91 -39.00
CA GLN A 13 -24.01 -18.24 -38.28
C GLN A 13 -23.00 -17.08 -38.33
N LYS A 14 -22.86 -16.40 -39.47
CA LYS A 14 -22.03 -15.19 -39.61
C LYS A 14 -22.53 -14.03 -38.76
N GLY A 15 -23.85 -13.83 -38.68
CA GLY A 15 -24.45 -12.81 -37.81
C GLY A 15 -24.15 -13.04 -36.33
N ASN A 16 -24.25 -14.28 -35.85
CA ASN A 16 -23.93 -14.60 -34.45
C ASN A 16 -22.44 -14.46 -34.15
N THR A 17 -21.54 -14.87 -35.05
CA THR A 17 -20.10 -14.66 -34.86
C THR A 17 -19.75 -13.17 -34.83
N LEU A 18 -20.40 -12.35 -35.66
CA LEU A 18 -20.18 -10.91 -35.68
C LEU A 18 -20.64 -10.24 -34.36
N ILE A 19 -21.81 -10.63 -33.84
CA ILE A 19 -22.31 -10.14 -32.54
C ILE A 19 -21.39 -10.56 -31.39
N VAL A 20 -20.94 -11.82 -31.36
CA VAL A 20 -20.03 -12.31 -30.31
C VAL A 20 -18.68 -11.58 -30.38
N SER A 21 -18.14 -11.35 -31.58
CA SER A 21 -16.90 -10.59 -31.74
C SER A 21 -17.03 -9.12 -31.30
N LEU A 22 -18.19 -8.51 -31.53
CA LEU A 22 -18.48 -7.14 -31.09
C LEU A 22 -18.55 -7.05 -29.55
N LEU A 23 -19.15 -8.07 -28.90
CA LEU A 23 -19.21 -8.15 -27.43
C LEU A 23 -17.84 -8.35 -26.81
N ILE A 24 -17.00 -9.21 -27.39
CA ILE A 24 -15.61 -9.40 -26.93
C ILE A 24 -14.82 -8.11 -27.10
N ALA A 25 -14.92 -7.44 -28.26
CA ALA A 25 -14.23 -6.17 -28.51
C ALA A 25 -14.68 -5.07 -27.53
N ALA A 26 -15.98 -4.96 -27.24
CA ALA A 26 -16.50 -4.04 -26.24
C ALA A 26 -16.00 -4.37 -24.83
N GLY A 27 -15.94 -5.66 -24.47
CA GLY A 27 -15.41 -6.11 -23.18
C GLY A 27 -13.92 -5.78 -23.01
N VAL A 28 -13.11 -6.02 -24.04
CA VAL A 28 -11.68 -5.65 -24.05
C VAL A 28 -11.52 -4.12 -23.96
N LEU A 29 -12.35 -3.35 -24.65
CA LEU A 29 -12.30 -1.89 -24.58
C LEU A 29 -12.62 -1.37 -23.18
N VAL A 30 -13.65 -1.91 -22.52
CA VAL A 30 -14.01 -1.54 -21.15
C VAL A 30 -12.89 -1.95 -20.17
N PHE A 31 -12.31 -3.14 -20.33
CA PHE A 31 -11.19 -3.59 -19.52
C PHE A 31 -9.98 -2.66 -19.66
N LEU A 32 -9.60 -2.29 -20.89
CA LEU A 32 -8.49 -1.36 -21.13
C LEU A 32 -8.76 0.03 -20.55
N LEU A 33 -10.00 0.54 -20.63
CA LEU A 33 -10.37 1.82 -20.02
C LEU A 33 -10.28 1.75 -18.49
N VAL A 34 -10.77 0.68 -17.86
CA VAL A 34 -10.68 0.49 -16.40
C VAL A 34 -9.22 0.37 -15.95
N SER A 35 -8.41 -0.43 -16.64
CA SER A 35 -6.98 -0.56 -16.35
C SER A 35 -6.24 0.78 -16.53
N TYR A 36 -6.58 1.56 -17.55
CA TYR A 36 -6.00 2.88 -17.78
C TYR A 36 -6.36 3.86 -16.65
N TYR A 37 -7.62 3.89 -16.23
CA TYR A 37 -8.07 4.73 -15.11
C TYR A 37 -7.42 4.33 -13.78
N GLN A 38 -7.33 3.03 -13.48
CA GLN A 38 -6.63 2.54 -12.29
C GLN A 38 -5.14 2.89 -12.33
N ASN A 39 -4.50 2.81 -13.50
CA ASN A 39 -3.09 3.15 -13.66
C ASN A 39 -2.82 4.66 -13.51
N GLN A 40 -3.70 5.54 -14.01
CA GLN A 40 -3.56 6.99 -13.80
C GLN A 40 -3.67 7.38 -12.31
N ASN A 41 -4.57 6.74 -11.56
CA ASN A 41 -4.68 6.99 -10.13
C ASN A 41 -3.43 6.53 -9.37
N LYS A 42 -2.82 5.41 -9.80
CA LYS A 42 -1.58 4.89 -9.20
C LYS A 42 -0.38 5.80 -9.48
N SER A 43 -0.26 6.34 -10.69
CA SER A 43 0.83 7.26 -11.04
C SER A 43 0.70 8.64 -10.38
N ALA A 44 -0.51 9.12 -10.10
CA ALA A 44 -0.73 10.37 -9.37
C ALA A 44 -0.37 10.26 -7.87
N GLU A 45 -0.48 9.06 -7.28
CA GLU A 45 0.01 8.77 -5.94
C GLU A 45 1.53 8.57 -5.92
N GLU A 46 2.10 7.88 -6.91
CA GLU A 46 3.56 7.68 -7.01
C GLU A 46 4.34 9.00 -7.29
N GLU A 47 3.81 9.96 -8.06
CA GLU A 47 4.46 11.26 -8.28
C GLU A 47 4.40 12.20 -7.05
N LYS A 48 3.41 12.02 -6.17
CA LYS A 48 3.39 12.69 -4.86
C LYS A 48 4.40 12.06 -3.89
N MET A 49 4.63 10.75 -3.97
CA MET A 49 5.61 10.07 -3.13
C MET A 49 7.06 10.25 -3.60
N ARG A 50 7.30 10.49 -4.91
CA ARG A 50 8.67 10.63 -5.45
C ARG A 50 9.27 12.03 -5.32
N ASN A 51 8.44 13.07 -5.16
CA ASN A 51 8.90 14.43 -4.83
C ASN A 51 8.88 14.72 -3.32
N ASN A 52 8.33 13.82 -2.50
CA ASN A 52 8.62 13.73 -1.08
C ASN A 52 9.86 12.83 -0.87
N ALA A 53 10.98 13.19 -1.51
CA ALA A 53 12.23 13.09 -0.75
C ALA A 53 12.03 14.06 0.41
N VAL A 54 11.56 13.49 1.53
CA VAL A 54 11.20 14.17 2.77
C VAL A 54 12.35 15.12 3.10
N ASN A 55 12.15 16.38 2.76
CA ASN A 55 12.74 17.46 3.53
C ASN A 55 12.07 17.32 4.90
N PRO A 56 12.79 17.01 5.99
CA PRO A 56 12.22 16.84 7.32
C PRO A 56 11.84 18.22 7.88
N ASN A 57 10.94 18.89 7.19
CA ASN A 57 10.21 20.05 7.68
C ASN A 57 8.74 19.63 7.75
N VAL A 58 8.49 18.56 8.50
CA VAL A 58 7.15 18.19 8.96
C VAL A 58 6.71 19.28 9.92
N ASN A 59 5.50 19.78 9.71
CA ASN A 59 4.87 20.82 10.52
C ASN A 59 5.16 20.64 12.03
N SER A 60 5.77 21.69 12.57
CA SER A 60 6.38 21.83 13.88
C SER A 60 5.37 22.07 15.02
N ASP A 61 4.40 21.16 15.22
CA ASP A 61 3.53 21.22 16.42
C ASP A 61 3.35 19.87 17.14
N VAL A 62 3.93 18.79 16.61
CA VAL A 62 4.19 17.57 17.41
C VAL A 62 5.65 17.66 17.82
N GLY A 63 5.91 17.96 19.09
CA GLY A 63 7.27 18.11 19.61
C GLY A 63 8.15 16.93 19.20
N ASP A 64 9.37 17.21 18.75
CA ASP A 64 10.33 16.18 18.37
C ASP A 64 10.51 15.19 19.53
N ILE A 65 10.02 13.96 19.35
CA ILE A 65 10.12 12.88 20.35
C ILE A 65 11.47 12.17 20.27
N THR A 66 12.32 12.52 19.31
CA THR A 66 13.67 11.99 19.20
C THR A 66 14.46 12.29 20.48
N GLY A 67 15.15 11.29 21.01
CA GLY A 67 15.87 11.38 22.27
C GLY A 67 15.03 11.12 23.53
N MET A 68 13.70 10.98 23.41
CA MET A 68 12.85 10.55 24.51
C MET A 68 13.23 9.15 24.98
N SER A 69 13.23 8.94 26.29
CA SER A 69 13.53 7.63 26.86
C SER A 69 12.38 6.65 26.62
N MET A 70 12.70 5.36 26.53
CA MET A 70 11.69 4.30 26.45
C MET A 70 10.67 4.38 27.59
N SER A 71 11.10 4.68 28.82
CA SER A 71 10.21 4.74 29.97
C SER A 71 9.19 5.86 29.86
N ASP A 72 9.64 7.06 29.49
CA ASP A 72 8.75 8.21 29.34
C ASP A 72 7.79 7.99 28.17
N PHE A 73 8.27 7.34 27.11
CA PHE A 73 7.46 7.04 25.95
C PHE A 73 6.34 6.03 26.25
N VAL A 74 6.64 4.97 27.03
CA VAL A 74 5.62 4.01 27.51
C VAL A 74 4.65 4.67 28.48
N GLU A 75 5.11 5.57 29.35
CA GLU A 75 4.23 6.26 30.29
C GLU A 75 3.16 7.09 29.56
N ILE A 76 3.53 7.71 28.44
CA ILE A 76 2.62 8.54 27.64
C ILE A 76 1.72 7.69 26.73
N ASN A 77 2.28 6.68 26.06
CA ASN A 77 1.61 5.96 24.95
C ASN A 77 1.14 4.55 25.32
N GLY A 78 1.49 4.06 26.51
CA GLY A 78 1.29 2.67 26.90
C GLY A 78 2.29 1.71 26.25
N GLU A 79 2.04 0.41 26.44
CA GLU A 79 2.85 -0.65 25.85
C GLU A 79 2.58 -0.79 24.34
N PRO A 80 3.62 -1.01 23.52
CA PRO A 80 3.44 -1.26 22.09
C PRO A 80 2.74 -2.59 21.83
N ALA A 81 2.09 -2.70 20.68
CA ALA A 81 1.53 -3.96 20.19
C ALA A 81 2.61 -5.00 19.90
N PHE A 82 3.80 -4.54 19.50
CA PHE A 82 4.95 -5.41 19.24
C PHE A 82 6.27 -4.75 19.64
N LYS A 83 7.22 -5.57 20.11
CA LYS A 83 8.63 -5.21 20.34
C LYS A 83 9.52 -6.22 19.62
N SER A 84 10.49 -5.76 18.86
CA SER A 84 11.51 -6.62 18.27
C SER A 84 12.47 -7.15 19.35
N GLU A 85 13.29 -8.12 18.99
CA GLU A 85 14.48 -8.42 19.78
C GLU A 85 15.39 -7.20 19.83
N LYS A 86 16.11 -7.09 20.95
CA LYS A 86 17.14 -6.07 21.12
C LYS A 86 18.48 -6.60 20.61
N LYS A 87 19.09 -5.90 19.65
CA LYS A 87 20.40 -6.23 19.07
C LYS A 87 21.25 -4.97 19.00
N ASN A 88 22.50 -5.05 19.48
CA ASN A 88 23.45 -3.92 19.48
C ASN A 88 22.89 -2.61 20.09
N GLY A 89 22.08 -2.71 21.14
CA GLY A 89 21.46 -1.53 21.77
C GLY A 89 20.22 -1.02 21.02
N ARG A 90 19.87 -1.60 19.88
CA ARG A 90 18.73 -1.21 19.04
C ARG A 90 17.55 -2.14 19.19
N GLU A 91 16.36 -1.59 19.08
CA GLU A 91 15.09 -2.32 19.02
C GLU A 91 14.03 -1.49 18.29
N ILE A 92 13.00 -2.17 17.78
CA ILE A 92 11.89 -1.56 17.03
C ILE A 92 10.61 -1.87 17.78
N TRP A 93 9.83 -0.84 18.08
CA TRP A 93 8.51 -0.98 18.68
C TRP A 93 7.44 -0.57 17.68
N VAL A 94 6.31 -1.27 17.69
CA VAL A 94 5.19 -1.00 16.79
C VAL A 94 3.92 -0.77 17.59
N TYR A 95 3.27 0.36 17.32
CA TYR A 95 1.94 0.69 17.83
C TYR A 95 0.95 0.63 16.67
N THR A 96 -0.19 0.00 16.91
CA THR A 96 -1.32 -0.06 15.99
C THR A 96 -2.52 0.54 16.70
N PHE A 97 -3.14 1.56 16.11
CA PHE A 97 -4.32 2.21 16.67
C PHE A 97 -5.55 1.74 15.88
N PRO A 98 -6.35 0.82 16.42
CA PRO A 98 -7.47 0.22 15.69
C PRO A 98 -8.58 1.22 15.32
N ASP A 99 -8.58 2.41 15.93
CA ASP A 99 -9.64 3.41 15.76
C ASP A 99 -9.37 4.44 14.64
N GLU A 100 -8.15 4.52 14.09
CA GLU A 100 -7.77 5.61 13.16
C GLU A 100 -7.63 5.19 11.69
N ASP A 101 -7.35 3.93 11.41
CA ASP A 101 -7.44 3.27 10.09
C ASP A 101 -6.89 1.86 10.33
N GLU A 102 -7.64 0.81 9.98
CA GLU A 102 -7.35 -0.60 10.36
C GLU A 102 -5.97 -1.13 9.87
N SER A 103 -5.20 -0.32 9.14
CA SER A 103 -3.94 -0.71 8.53
C SER A 103 -2.77 0.23 8.82
N THR A 104 -2.88 1.23 9.70
CA THR A 104 -1.74 2.13 10.00
C THR A 104 -0.95 1.65 11.22
N ALA A 105 0.37 1.48 11.06
CA ALA A 105 1.32 1.21 12.14
C ALA A 105 2.33 2.35 12.33
N TYR A 106 2.64 2.59 13.60
CA TYR A 106 3.65 3.55 14.04
C TYR A 106 4.87 2.76 14.53
N TYR A 107 5.95 2.84 13.76
CA TYR A 107 7.22 2.18 14.01
C TYR A 107 8.16 3.17 14.70
N TYR A 108 8.62 2.82 15.90
CA TYR A 108 9.59 3.61 16.67
C TYR A 108 10.89 2.83 16.76
N TYR A 109 11.97 3.45 16.29
CA TYR A 109 13.31 2.89 16.26
C TYR A 109 14.08 3.43 17.44
N PHE A 110 14.48 2.53 18.33
CA PHE A 110 15.26 2.88 19.50
C PHE A 110 16.73 2.52 19.31
N GLU A 111 17.59 3.35 19.88
CA GLU A 111 19.02 3.12 20.04
C GLU A 111 19.43 3.53 21.46
N ASP A 112 20.09 2.63 22.17
CA ASP A 112 20.57 2.82 23.54
C ASP A 112 19.50 3.35 24.52
N GLY A 113 18.26 2.87 24.37
CA GLY A 113 17.16 3.21 25.27
C GLY A 113 16.41 4.50 24.92
N LYS A 114 16.72 5.13 23.80
CA LYS A 114 16.10 6.39 23.34
C LYS A 114 15.56 6.27 21.93
N ILE A 115 14.54 7.06 21.60
CA ILE A 115 14.02 7.14 20.23
C ILE A 115 15.09 7.77 19.35
N ALA A 116 15.57 7.02 18.36
CA ALA A 116 16.49 7.50 17.35
C ALA A 116 15.74 8.00 16.10
N SER A 117 14.65 7.33 15.74
CA SER A 117 13.76 7.76 14.65
C SER A 117 12.39 7.10 14.77
N TYR A 118 11.45 7.53 13.93
CA TYR A 118 10.13 6.91 13.82
C TYR A 118 9.63 6.97 12.38
N ARG A 119 8.72 6.06 12.04
CA ARG A 119 8.07 5.95 10.73
C ARG A 119 6.61 5.56 10.92
N ILE A 120 5.74 6.12 10.09
CA ILE A 120 4.33 5.70 10.00
C ILE A 120 4.19 4.99 8.65
N ASP A 121 3.66 3.78 8.65
CA ASP A 121 3.50 2.97 7.44
C ASP A 121 2.33 1.99 7.57
N GLU A 122 1.95 1.36 6.46
CA GLU A 122 0.93 0.32 6.46
C GLU A 122 1.43 -0.93 7.24
N PHE A 123 0.62 -1.43 8.17
CA PHE A 123 0.93 -2.62 8.94
C PHE A 123 0.69 -3.88 8.11
N THR A 124 1.74 -4.40 7.47
CA THR A 124 1.66 -5.63 6.67
C THR A 124 1.72 -6.91 7.50
N GLY A 125 1.74 -6.82 8.84
CA GLY A 125 1.93 -7.95 9.75
C GLY A 125 3.36 -8.47 9.84
N THR A 126 4.30 -7.86 9.12
CA THR A 126 5.73 -8.19 9.15
C THR A 126 6.56 -6.93 9.40
N ILE A 127 7.70 -7.10 10.06
CA ILE A 127 8.67 -6.03 10.30
C ILE A 127 9.96 -6.48 9.65
N ASP A 128 10.47 -5.69 8.71
CA ASP A 128 11.83 -5.86 8.21
C ASP A 128 12.81 -5.31 9.26
N SER A 129 13.23 -6.20 10.16
CA SER A 129 14.10 -5.87 11.28
C SER A 129 15.57 -5.93 10.91
N GLU A 130 15.95 -6.63 9.83
CA GLU A 130 17.34 -6.88 9.46
C GLU A 130 18.05 -5.58 9.03
N GLY A 131 17.36 -4.70 8.29
CA GLY A 131 17.97 -3.45 7.83
C GLY A 131 18.37 -2.46 8.93
N TRP A 132 17.66 -2.44 10.07
CA TRP A 132 17.96 -1.51 11.18
C TRP A 132 18.77 -2.15 12.30
N LEU A 133 18.43 -3.38 12.69
CA LEU A 133 19.07 -4.06 13.82
C LEU A 133 20.51 -4.50 13.52
N ASP A 134 20.89 -4.63 12.25
CA ASP A 134 22.20 -5.13 11.84
C ASP A 134 23.18 -4.04 11.38
N ASN A 135 22.73 -2.79 11.30
CA ASN A 135 23.60 -1.62 11.06
C ASN A 135 24.45 -1.28 12.29
#